data_AF-A0A7W1DEV5-F1
#
_entry.id   AF-A0A7W1DEV5-F1
#
_cell.length_a   1.000
_cell.length_b   1.000
_cell.length_c   1.000
_cell.angle_alpha   90.00
_cell.angle_beta   90.00
_cell.angle_gamma   90.00
#
_symmetry.space_group_name_H-M   'P 1'
#
loop_
_entity.id
_entity.type
_entity.pdbx_description
1 polymer ?
#
loop_
_entity_poly.entity_id
_entity_poly.type
_entity_poly.pdbx_seq_one_letter_code
_entity_poly.pdbx_strand_id
1 'polypeptide(L)' 'MAAGELPILSTKLQDIERAAEILDKYTNSKIDYVDAVIMAIAERLDIERILTVDRRDFSIFRPKHCDVFEIVP' A
#
# COMPACT_ATOMS: atom_id res chain seq x y z
N MET A 1 8.41 1.90 25.46
CA MET A 1 7.72 2.32 24.23
C MET A 1 6.76 3.43 24.63
N ALA A 2 7.09 4.67 24.26
CA ALA A 2 6.21 5.79 24.51
C ALA A 2 5.12 5.80 23.43
N ALA A 3 3.87 6.10 23.81
CA ALA A 3 2.81 6.36 22.83
C ALA A 3 3.27 7.49 21.89
N GLY A 4 3.45 7.17 20.59
CA GLY A 4 3.88 8.14 19.57
C GLY A 4 4.86 7.64 18.51
N GLU A 5 5.43 6.43 18.62
CA GLU A 5 6.42 5.92 17.64
C GLU A 5 5.78 5.38 16.34
N LEU A 6 4.49 5.07 16.33
CA LEU A 6 3.75 4.54 15.17
C LEU A 6 2.49 5.39 14.93
N PRO A 7 2.55 6.41 14.05
CA PRO A 7 1.38 7.25 13.77
C PRO A 7 0.28 6.43 13.11
N ILE A 8 -0.96 6.56 13.61
CA ILE A 8 -2.13 5.97 12.99
C ILE A 8 -2.62 6.93 11.90
N LEU A 9 -2.65 6.43 10.67
CA LEU A 9 -3.14 7.18 9.53
C LEU A 9 -4.61 6.86 9.29
N SER A 10 -5.44 7.89 9.14
CA SER A 10 -6.82 7.72 8.67
C SER A 10 -6.84 7.54 7.16
N THR A 11 -7.65 6.58 6.71
CA THR A 11 -8.02 6.41 5.31
C THR A 11 -8.85 7.60 4.84
N LYS A 12 -8.66 8.02 3.59
CA LYS A 12 -9.49 9.00 2.90
C LYS A 12 -10.29 8.31 1.80
N LEU A 13 -11.38 8.94 1.35
CA LEU A 13 -12.20 8.40 0.25
C LEU A 13 -11.36 8.12 -1.01
N GLN A 14 -10.43 9.02 -1.34
CA GLN A 14 -9.50 8.83 -2.46
C GLN A 14 -8.62 7.56 -2.35
N ASP A 15 -8.32 7.11 -1.12
CA ASP A 15 -7.54 5.88 -0.90
C ASP A 15 -8.40 4.65 -1.23
N ILE A 16 -9.69 4.72 -0.93
CA ILE A 16 -10.67 3.66 -1.21
C ILE A 16 -10.93 3.56 -2.72
N GLU A 17 -11.14 4.68 -3.39
CA GLU A 17 -11.28 4.75 -4.84
C GLU A 17 -10.04 4.20 -5.53
N ARG A 18 -8.86 4.61 -5.06
CA ARG A 18 -7.58 4.12 -5.60
C ARG A 18 -7.39 2.63 -5.34
N ALA A 19 -7.76 2.12 -4.17
CA ALA A 19 -7.69 0.69 -3.88
C ALA A 19 -8.58 -0.13 -4.85
N ALA A 20 -9.76 0.37 -5.20
CA ALA A 20 -10.61 -0.27 -6.20
C ALA A 20 -9.94 -0.33 -7.59
N GLU A 21 -9.29 0.75 -8.03
CA GLU A 21 -8.50 0.76 -9.28
C GLU A 21 -7.36 -0.26 -9.25
N ILE A 22 -6.69 -0.41 -8.10
CA ILE A 22 -5.61 -1.39 -7.92
C ILE A 22 -6.15 -2.81 -8.06
N LEU A 23 -7.24 -3.14 -7.36
CA LEU A 23 -7.84 -4.46 -7.43
C LEU A 23 -8.31 -4.82 -8.85
N ASP A 24 -8.89 -3.87 -9.57
CA ASP A 24 -9.29 -4.05 -10.96
C ASP A 24 -8.08 -4.31 -11.87
N LYS A 25 -7.02 -3.49 -11.75
CA LYS A 25 -5.78 -3.64 -12.52
C LYS A 25 -5.08 -4.99 -12.29
N TYR A 26 -5.16 -5.52 -11.07
CA TYR A 26 -4.48 -6.75 -10.68
C TYR A 26 -5.45 -7.90 -10.39
N THR A 27 -6.59 -7.97 -11.10
CA THR A 27 -7.67 -8.96 -10.82
C THR A 27 -7.22 -10.42 -10.75
N ASN A 28 -6.13 -10.80 -11.43
CA ASN A 28 -5.60 -12.18 -11.45
C ASN A 28 -4.59 -12.49 -10.34
N SER A 29 -4.14 -11.48 -9.58
CA SER A 29 -3.07 -11.62 -8.59
C SER A 29 -3.52 -12.09 -7.21
N LYS A 30 -4.83 -11.97 -6.92
CA LYS A 30 -5.46 -12.16 -5.61
C LYS A 30 -5.01 -11.17 -4.51
N ILE A 31 -4.63 -9.94 -4.87
CA ILE A 31 -4.35 -8.87 -3.89
C ILE A 31 -5.54 -8.70 -2.94
N ASP A 32 -5.25 -8.62 -1.62
CA ASP A 32 -6.27 -8.31 -0.62
C ASP A 32 -6.69 -6.82 -0.65
N TYR A 33 -7.94 -6.55 -0.27
CA TYR A 33 -8.46 -5.19 -0.24
C TYR A 33 -7.69 -4.28 0.73
N VAL A 34 -7.30 -4.78 1.90
CA VAL A 34 -6.55 -4.00 2.89
C VAL A 34 -5.16 -3.64 2.35
N ASP A 35 -4.50 -4.56 1.66
CA ASP A 35 -3.21 -4.30 1.03
C ASP A 35 -3.32 -3.24 -0.06
N ALA A 36 -4.35 -3.33 -0.91
CA ALA A 36 -4.62 -2.29 -1.91
C ALA A 36 -4.85 -0.90 -1.26
N VAL A 37 -5.52 -0.84 -0.11
CA VAL A 37 -5.70 0.41 0.66
C VAL A 37 -4.37 0.93 1.21
N ILE A 38 -3.50 0.04 1.73
CA ILE A 38 -2.16 0.43 2.19
C ILE A 38 -1.32 0.97 1.03
N MET A 39 -1.35 0.31 -0.13
CA MET A 39 -0.66 0.77 -1.35
C MET A 39 -1.14 2.15 -1.79
N ALA A 40 -2.46 2.38 -1.74
CA ALA A 40 -3.05 3.69 -2.08
C ALA A 40 -2.62 4.79 -1.10
N ILE A 41 -2.60 4.51 0.21
CA ILE A 41 -2.09 5.45 1.21
C ILE A 41 -0.61 5.73 0.99
N ALA A 42 0.19 4.71 0.68
CA ALA A 42 1.62 4.85 0.41
C ALA A 42 1.86 5.73 -0.84
N GLU A 43 1.10 5.54 -1.91
CA GLU A 43 1.11 6.44 -3.08
C GLU A 43 0.74 7.88 -2.70
N ARG A 44 -0.33 8.08 -1.93
CA ARG A 44 -0.78 9.42 -1.54
C ARG A 44 0.23 10.18 -0.68
N LEU A 45 1.04 9.46 0.09
CA LEU A 45 1.99 10.02 1.05
C LEU A 45 3.44 9.95 0.57
N ASP A 46 3.67 9.57 -0.68
CA ASP A 46 5.00 9.35 -1.27
C ASP A 46 5.90 8.43 -0.41
N ILE A 47 5.30 7.40 0.18
CA ILE A 47 6.01 6.39 0.98
C ILE A 47 6.51 5.30 0.04
N GLU A 48 7.82 5.05 0.05
CA GLU A 48 8.44 4.02 -0.79
C GLU A 48 8.77 2.75 -0.01
N ARG A 49 8.86 2.82 1.32
CA ARG A 49 9.29 1.71 2.17
C ARG A 49 8.13 1.08 2.92
N ILE A 50 7.94 -0.22 2.75
CA ILE A 50 6.85 -0.99 3.40
C ILE A 50 7.44 -2.04 4.32
N LEU A 51 7.02 -2.03 5.58
CA LEU A 51 7.38 -3.06 6.56
C LEU A 51 6.31 -4.18 6.57
N THR A 52 6.58 -5.31 5.91
CA THR A 52 5.65 -6.46 5.87
C THR A 52 6.38 -7.78 5.64
N VAL A 53 5.82 -8.87 6.20
CA VAL A 53 6.23 -10.24 5.87
C VAL A 53 5.52 -10.77 4.62
N ASP A 54 4.37 -10.20 4.26
CA ASP A 54 3.68 -10.53 3.02
C ASP A 54 4.26 -9.73 1.87
N ARG A 55 5.33 -10.28 1.28
CA ARG A 55 6.01 -9.61 0.17
C ARG A 55 5.29 -9.76 -1.14
N ARG A 56 4.40 -10.73 -1.29
CA ARG A 56 3.87 -11.15 -2.60
C ARG A 56 3.10 -10.01 -3.26
N ASP A 57 2.13 -9.45 -2.53
CA ASP A 57 1.20 -8.47 -3.07
C ASP A 57 1.91 -7.12 -3.32
N PHE A 58 2.77 -6.71 -2.40
CA PHE A 58 3.56 -5.48 -2.52
C PHE A 58 4.65 -5.56 -3.60
N SER A 59 5.21 -6.74 -3.90
CA SER A 59 6.28 -6.88 -4.90
C SER A 59 5.79 -6.76 -6.34
N ILE A 60 4.53 -7.11 -6.61
CA ILE A 60 3.94 -7.04 -7.95
C ILE A 60 3.34 -5.67 -8.25
N PHE A 61 2.99 -4.91 -7.21
CA PHE A 61 2.43 -3.59 -7.36
C PHE A 61 3.48 -2.60 -7.90
N ARG A 62 3.02 -1.63 -8.70
CA ARG A 62 3.82 -0.58 -9.32
C ARG A 62 3.18 0.76 -8.97
N PRO A 63 3.70 1.46 -7.94
CA PRO A 63 3.19 2.75 -7.49
C PRO A 63 3.34 3.83 -8.57
N LYS A 64 2.56 4.90 -8.46
CA LYS A 64 2.66 6.07 -9.36
C LYS A 64 3.91 6.92 -9.12
N HIS A 65 4.49 6.90 -7.91
CA HIS A 65 5.57 7.79 -7.48
C HIS A 65 6.95 7.13 -7.45
N CYS A 66 7.04 5.80 -7.57
CA CYS A 66 8.31 5.07 -7.61
C CYS A 66 8.19 3.78 -8.45
N ASP A 67 9.32 3.21 -8.86
CA ASP A 67 9.32 2.00 -9.70
C ASP A 67 8.79 0.77 -8.94
N VAL A 68 9.21 0.60 -7.69
CA VAL A 68 8.80 -0.50 -6.78
C VAL A 68 8.92 -0.02 -5.33
N PHE A 69 8.16 -0.64 -4.44
CA PHE A 69 8.38 -0.44 -3.00
C PHE A 69 9.67 -1.12 -2.53
N GLU A 70 10.38 -0.47 -1.61
CA GLU A 70 11.38 -1.09 -0.76
C GLU A 70 10.68 -1.88 0.34
N ILE A 71 10.58 -3.20 0.20
CA ILE A 71 9.91 -4.05 1.17
C ILE A 71 10.91 -4.56 2.20
N VAL A 72 10.58 -4.38 3.48
CA VAL A 72 11.40 -4.77 4.63
C VAL A 72 10.56 -5.50 5.70
N PRO A 73 11.19 -6.22 6.64
CA PRO A 73 12.42 -6.93 6.37
C PRO A 73 12.24 -7.84 5.17
#